data_AF-A0A7Y4T332-F1
#
_entry.id   AF-A0A7Y4T332-F1
#
_cell.length_a   1.000
_cell.length_b   1.000
_cell.length_c   1.000
_cell.angle_alpha   90.00
_cell.angle_beta   90.00
_cell.angle_gamma   90.00
#
_symmetry.space_group_name_H-M   'P 1'
#
loop_
_entity.id
_entity.type
_entity.pdbx_description
1 polymer ?
#
loop_
_entity_poly.entity_id
_entity_poly.type
_entity_poly.pdbx_seq_one_letter_code
_entity_poly.pdbx_strand_id
1 'polypeptide(L)'
;AEAIEIIFDASVISLYDLLHVFWTTHDPTTLNQQGADKGTQYRSAIFYTSLDQKEIAEKSKIEIAEKIWDDPIVTEIVEAQTFYPAEDYHQNYYNKNSDQMYCQIVINPKLKKLKSIHTNLLR
;
A
#
# COMPACT_ATOMS: atom_id res chain seq x y z
N ALA A 1 -7.66 8.57 -6.07
CA ALA A 1 -6.78 8.14 -4.98
C ALA A 1 -5.37 8.56 -5.35
N GLU A 2 -4.58 9.00 -4.38
CA GLU A 2 -3.12 8.92 -4.51
C GLU A 2 -2.76 7.44 -4.55
N ALA A 3 -1.93 7.05 -5.52
CA ALA A 3 -1.66 5.65 -5.81
C ALA A 3 -0.22 5.47 -6.32
N ILE A 4 0.26 4.23 -6.22
CA ILE A 4 1.57 3.81 -6.70
C ILE A 4 1.35 2.73 -7.75
N GLU A 5 1.85 2.94 -8.96
CA GLU A 5 1.96 1.89 -9.97
C GLU A 5 3.25 1.11 -9.71
N ILE A 6 3.13 -0.21 -9.52
CA ILE A 6 4.26 -1.08 -9.19
C ILE A 6 4.48 -2.06 -10.34
N ILE A 7 5.63 -1.91 -11.01
CA ILE A 7 6.14 -2.90 -11.96
C ILE A 7 7.11 -3.81 -11.19
N PHE A 8 6.89 -5.12 -11.24
CA PHE A 8 7.68 -6.10 -10.50
C PHE A 8 7.92 -7.37 -11.32
N ASP A 9 9.00 -8.08 -10.99
CA ASP A 9 9.30 -9.40 -11.57
C ASP A 9 8.67 -10.49 -10.71
N ALA A 10 7.67 -11.18 -11.27
CA ALA A 10 6.95 -12.25 -10.60
C ALA A 10 7.80 -13.49 -10.28
N SER A 11 8.99 -13.62 -10.89
CA SER A 11 9.97 -14.67 -10.54
C SER A 11 10.78 -14.35 -9.28
N VAL A 12 10.82 -13.08 -8.88
CA VAL A 12 11.56 -12.59 -7.71
C VAL A 12 10.62 -12.35 -6.52
N ILE A 13 9.47 -11.73 -6.76
CA ILE A 13 8.48 -11.42 -5.72
C ILE A 13 7.07 -11.69 -6.23
N SER A 14 6.24 -12.33 -5.40
CA SER A 14 4.85 -12.60 -5.78
C SER A 14 3.96 -11.38 -5.53
N LEU A 15 2.83 -11.31 -6.24
CA LEU A 15 1.79 -10.34 -5.93
C LEU A 15 1.27 -10.50 -4.50
N TYR A 16 1.22 -11.74 -4.00
CA TYR A 16 0.76 -12.03 -2.64
C TYR A 16 1.69 -11.41 -1.60
N ASP A 17 3.01 -11.42 -1.82
CA ASP A 17 4.00 -10.75 -0.95
C ASP A 17 3.81 -9.24 -0.96
N LEU A 18 3.61 -8.64 -2.15
CA LEU A 18 3.33 -7.21 -2.27
C LEU A 18 2.04 -6.81 -1.53
N LEU A 19 1.00 -7.63 -1.62
CA LEU A 19 -0.25 -7.43 -0.90
C LEU A 19 -0.07 -7.57 0.61
N HIS A 20 0.75 -8.52 1.06
CA HIS A 20 1.08 -8.65 2.49
C HIS A 20 1.78 -7.39 3.02
N VAL A 21 2.71 -6.81 2.26
CA VAL A 21 3.31 -5.51 2.58
C VAL A 21 2.23 -4.42 2.60
N PHE A 22 1.36 -4.35 1.61
CA PHE A 22 0.26 -3.40 1.56
C PHE A 22 -0.62 -3.47 2.83
N TRP A 23 -1.11 -4.66 3.21
CA TRP A 23 -1.98 -4.86 4.38
C TRP A 23 -1.33 -4.53 5.74
N THR A 24 0.00 -4.48 5.79
CA THR A 24 0.74 -4.27 7.05
C THR A 24 1.32 -2.87 7.21
N THR A 25 1.37 -2.07 6.15
CA THR A 25 2.06 -0.76 6.11
C THR A 25 1.15 0.47 6.16
N HIS A 26 -0.15 0.28 5.97
CA HIS A 26 -1.18 1.31 6.06
C HIS A 26 -2.38 0.76 6.84
N ASP A 27 -3.33 1.62 7.23
CA ASP A 27 -4.56 1.22 7.94
C ASP A 27 -5.70 0.98 6.94
N PRO A 28 -6.10 -0.28 6.67
CA PRO A 28 -7.13 -0.60 5.69
C PRO A 28 -8.57 -0.52 6.25
N THR A 29 -8.76 -0.08 7.50
CA THR A 29 -10.08 -0.05 8.17
C THR A 29 -10.70 1.36 8.19
N THR A 30 -9.90 2.39 7.92
CA THR A 30 -10.35 3.78 7.92
C THR A 30 -10.81 4.27 6.54
N LEU A 31 -12.09 4.63 6.42
CA LEU A 31 -12.66 5.12 5.17
C LEU A 31 -12.16 6.54 4.83
N ASN A 32 -11.62 6.72 3.62
CA ASN A 32 -11.16 8.02 3.11
C ASN A 32 -10.15 8.75 4.04
N GLN A 33 -9.29 8.00 4.72
CA GLN A 33 -8.35 8.54 5.69
C GLN A 33 -7.12 7.63 5.83
N GLN A 34 -5.95 8.21 6.08
CA GLN A 34 -4.75 7.54 6.59
C GLN A 34 -4.08 8.37 7.68
N GLY A 35 -4.21 7.93 8.94
CA GLY A 35 -3.69 8.71 10.08
C GLY A 35 -4.33 10.10 10.12
N ALA A 36 -3.54 11.16 10.00
CA ALA A 36 -4.01 12.55 9.98
C ALA A 36 -4.52 13.00 8.60
N ASP A 37 -4.21 12.27 7.53
CA ASP A 37 -4.51 12.65 6.15
C ASP A 37 -5.95 12.22 5.80
N LYS A 38 -6.84 13.19 5.55
CA LYS A 38 -8.30 12.96 5.34
C LYS A 38 -8.76 13.44 3.98
N GLY A 39 -9.55 12.61 3.30
CA GLY A 39 -10.12 12.88 1.98
C GLY A 39 -10.15 11.64 1.09
N THR A 40 -10.99 11.66 0.05
CA THR A 40 -11.19 10.53 -0.88
C THR A 40 -9.94 10.20 -1.71
N GLN A 41 -8.97 11.12 -1.76
CA GLN A 41 -7.65 10.86 -2.32
C GLN A 41 -6.83 9.89 -1.46
N TYR A 42 -7.08 9.80 -0.15
CA TYR A 42 -6.35 8.91 0.77
C TYR A 42 -7.09 7.60 1.08
N ARG A 43 -8.12 7.26 0.31
CA ARG A 43 -8.83 5.99 0.48
C ARG A 43 -7.91 4.80 0.16
N SER A 44 -8.05 3.72 0.91
CA SER A 44 -7.37 2.46 0.63
C SER A 44 -8.03 1.77 -0.57
N ALA A 45 -7.23 1.43 -1.59
CA ALA A 45 -7.70 0.74 -2.79
C ALA A 45 -6.61 -0.12 -3.45
N ILE A 46 -7.02 -1.22 -4.06
CA ILE A 46 -6.23 -2.10 -4.93
C ILE A 46 -6.85 -2.03 -6.32
N PHE A 47 -6.06 -1.59 -7.30
CA PHE A 47 -6.45 -1.47 -8.70
C PHE A 47 -5.87 -2.64 -9.51
N TYR A 48 -6.70 -3.59 -9.91
CA TYR A 48 -6.25 -4.77 -10.66
C TYR A 48 -6.32 -4.54 -12.17
N THR A 49 -5.42 -5.17 -12.91
CA THR A 49 -5.36 -5.14 -14.39
C THR A 49 -5.74 -6.46 -15.05
N SER A 50 -5.96 -7.51 -14.24
CA SER A 50 -6.42 -8.82 -14.70
C SER A 50 -7.28 -9.49 -13.63
N LEU A 51 -8.09 -10.48 -14.04
CA LEU A 51 -8.93 -11.25 -13.13
C LEU A 51 -8.10 -12.06 -12.12
N ASP A 52 -6.95 -12.60 -12.53
CA ASP A 52 -6.04 -13.30 -11.62
C ASP A 52 -5.56 -12.38 -10.49
N GLN A 53 -5.23 -11.13 -10.80
CA GLN A 53 -4.86 -10.14 -9.78
C GLN A 53 -6.01 -9.84 -8.82
N LYS A 54 -7.25 -9.75 -9.34
CA LYS A 54 -8.44 -9.55 -8.52
C LYS A 54 -8.63 -10.71 -7.53
N GLU A 55 -8.58 -11.95 -8.01
CA GLU A 55 -8.75 -13.13 -7.17
C GLU A 55 -7.67 -13.22 -6.07
N ILE A 56 -6.41 -12.94 -6.43
CA ILE A 56 -5.31 -12.89 -5.45
C ILE A 56 -5.53 -11.78 -4.42
N ALA A 57 -5.99 -10.59 -4.84
CA ALA A 57 -6.29 -9.48 -3.94
C ALA A 57 -7.41 -9.83 -2.96
N GLU A 58 -8.53 -10.36 -3.45
CA GLU A 58 -9.67 -10.78 -2.63
C GLU A 58 -9.27 -11.89 -1.64
N LYS A 59 -8.51 -12.87 -2.10
CA LYS A 59 -7.97 -13.92 -1.24
C LYS A 59 -7.04 -13.36 -0.15
N SER A 60 -6.14 -12.45 -0.51
CA SER A 60 -5.21 -11.83 0.46
C SER A 60 -5.94 -11.01 1.52
N LYS A 61 -7.06 -10.36 1.16
CA LYS A 61 -7.90 -9.60 2.10
C LYS A 61 -8.41 -10.51 3.22
N ILE A 62 -8.95 -11.68 2.85
CA ILE A 62 -9.48 -12.67 3.80
C ILE A 62 -8.35 -13.35 4.58
N GLU A 63 -7.28 -13.74 3.90
CA GLU A 63 -6.24 -14.57 4.52
C GLU A 63 -5.23 -13.81 5.38
N ILE A 64 -5.06 -12.51 5.11
CA ILE A 64 -4.06 -11.65 5.75
C ILE A 64 -4.75 -10.51 6.48
N ALA A 65 -5.47 -9.64 5.76
CA ALA A 65 -5.96 -8.39 6.32
C ALA A 65 -6.94 -8.62 7.49
N GLU A 66 -7.94 -9.47 7.29
CA GLU A 66 -8.94 -9.81 8.32
C GLU A 66 -8.36 -10.55 9.53
N LYS A 67 -7.13 -11.07 9.45
CA LYS A 67 -6.43 -11.68 10.59
C LYS A 67 -5.56 -10.71 11.37
N ILE A 68 -5.19 -9.59 10.75
CA ILE A 68 -4.29 -8.58 11.32
C ILE A 68 -5.08 -7.44 11.95
N TRP A 69 -6.24 -7.12 11.39
CA TRP A 69 -7.06 -5.98 11.77
C TRP A 69 -8.36 -6.45 12.41
N ASP A 70 -8.66 -5.90 13.59
CA ASP A 70 -9.90 -6.20 14.32
C ASP A 70 -11.13 -5.53 13.69
N ASP A 71 -10.93 -4.37 13.06
CA ASP A 71 -11.99 -3.61 12.41
C ASP A 71 -12.22 -4.04 10.95
N PRO A 72 -13.45 -3.89 10.41
CA PRO A 72 -13.77 -4.27 9.04
C PRO A 72 -12.88 -3.60 8.00
N ILE A 73 -12.39 -4.39 7.05
CA ILE A 73 -11.54 -3.90 5.96
C ILE A 73 -12.37 -3.15 4.90
N VAL A 74 -12.15 -1.84 4.79
CA VAL A 74 -12.86 -0.95 3.85
C VAL A 74 -12.12 -0.76 2.52
N THR A 75 -10.96 -1.39 2.33
CA THR A 75 -10.19 -1.33 1.08
C THR A 75 -11.03 -1.79 -0.12
N GLU A 76 -11.07 -0.92 -1.15
CA GLU A 76 -11.69 -1.20 -2.45
C GLU A 76 -10.80 -2.15 -3.29
N ILE A 77 -11.38 -3.14 -3.97
CA ILE A 77 -10.68 -3.97 -4.96
C ILE A 77 -11.44 -3.78 -6.29
N VAL A 78 -10.86 -2.98 -7.18
CA VAL A 78 -11.56 -2.48 -8.38
C VAL A 78 -10.66 -2.53 -9.61
N GLU A 79 -11.25 -2.55 -10.80
CA GLU A 79 -10.50 -2.54 -12.05
C GLU A 79 -9.71 -1.24 -12.19
N ALA A 80 -8.46 -1.35 -12.65
CA ALA A 80 -7.61 -0.21 -12.89
C ALA A 80 -8.18 0.66 -14.02
N GLN A 81 -8.23 1.97 -13.76
CA GLN A 81 -8.55 2.98 -14.76
C GLN A 81 -7.27 3.71 -15.18
N THR A 82 -7.41 4.76 -15.99
CA THR A 82 -6.28 5.62 -16.40
C THR A 82 -5.49 6.10 -15.18
N PHE A 83 -4.20 5.77 -15.15
CA PHE A 83 -3.25 6.26 -14.16
C PHE A 83 -2.61 7.55 -14.66
N TYR A 84 -2.69 8.61 -13.85
CA TYR A 84 -2.08 9.90 -14.16
C TYR A 84 -0.83 10.07 -13.28
N PRO A 85 0.37 10.21 -13.88
CA PRO A 85 1.58 10.48 -13.13
C PRO A 85 1.46 11.78 -12.33
N ALA A 86 1.82 11.73 -11.04
CA ALA A 86 1.97 12.93 -10.22
C ALA A 86 3.20 13.76 -10.66
N GLU A 87 3.23 15.03 -10.28
CA GLU A 87 4.29 15.98 -10.59
C GLU A 87 5.67 15.48 -10.12
N ASP A 88 6.74 15.89 -10.82
CA ASP A 88 8.11 15.40 -10.61
C ASP A 88 8.65 15.58 -9.17
N TYR A 89 8.14 16.57 -8.44
CA TYR A 89 8.55 16.81 -7.05
C TYR A 89 7.92 15.79 -6.08
N HIS A 90 6.82 15.13 -6.44
CA HIS A 90 6.25 14.00 -5.70
C HIS A 90 7.02 12.70 -5.95
N GLN A 91 7.72 12.59 -7.08
CA GLN A 91 8.49 11.41 -7.42
C GLN A 91 9.73 11.29 -6.54
N ASN A 92 9.94 10.10 -5.98
CA ASN A 92 11.05 9.79 -5.07
C ASN A 92 11.10 10.72 -3.83
N TYR A 93 9.94 11.17 -3.35
CA TYR A 93 9.83 12.21 -2.33
C TYR A 93 10.60 11.90 -1.05
N TYR A 94 10.42 10.70 -0.47
CA TYR A 94 11.07 10.32 0.79
C TYR A 94 12.60 10.38 0.69
N ASN A 95 13.18 9.84 -0.39
CA ASN A 95 14.64 9.82 -0.56
C ASN A 95 15.23 11.22 -0.75
N LYS A 96 14.47 12.14 -1.36
CA LYS A 96 14.87 13.55 -1.55
C LYS A 96 14.68 14.42 -0.31
N ASN A 97 13.80 14.02 0.60
CA ASN A 97 13.28 14.87 1.69
C ASN A 97 13.19 14.12 3.03
N SER A 98 14.08 13.16 3.27
CA SER A 98 13.96 12.25 4.42
C SER A 98 14.04 12.97 5.78
N ASP A 99 14.63 14.16 5.81
CA ASP A 99 14.76 15.05 6.97
C ASP A 99 13.48 15.85 7.28
N GLN A 100 12.52 15.91 6.36
CA GLN A 100 11.24 16.60 6.59
C GLN A 100 10.46 15.99 7.75
N MET A 101 9.79 16.85 8.52
CA MET A 101 9.05 16.43 9.72
C MET A 101 8.00 15.35 9.41
N TYR A 102 7.30 15.46 8.26
CA TYR A 102 6.35 14.45 7.82
C TYR A 102 7.02 13.09 7.61
N CYS A 103 8.17 13.04 6.94
CA CYS A 103 8.95 11.82 6.74
C CYS A 103 9.38 11.20 8.08
N GLN A 104 9.83 12.04 9.01
CA GLN A 104 10.30 11.61 10.32
C GLN A 104 9.19 11.03 11.20
N ILE A 105 8.02 11.66 11.23
CA ILE A 105 6.92 11.29 12.12
C ILE A 105 6.03 10.21 11.49
N VAL A 106 5.81 10.24 10.18
CA VAL A 106 4.84 9.37 9.50
C VAL A 106 5.51 8.21 8.76
N ILE A 107 6.57 8.47 7.98
CA ILE A 107 7.16 7.46 7.08
C ILE A 107 8.18 6.58 7.81
N ASN A 108 9.05 7.16 8.64
CA ASN A 108 10.10 6.40 9.34
C ASN A 108 9.55 5.28 10.23
N PRO A 109 8.48 5.46 11.02
CA PRO A 109 7.86 4.37 11.76
C PRO A 109 7.34 3.24 10.85
N LYS A 110 6.73 3.59 9.70
CA LYS A 110 6.25 2.62 8.71
C LYS A 110 7.42 1.81 8.13
N LEU A 111 8.54 2.46 7.79
CA LEU A 111 9.73 1.78 7.28
C LEU A 111 10.36 0.84 8.33
N LYS A 112 10.39 1.25 9.61
CA LYS A 112 10.86 0.39 10.70
C LYS A 112 9.97 -0.86 10.84
N LYS A 113 8.65 -0.68 10.84
CA LYS A 113 7.67 -1.78 10.89
C LYS A 113 7.81 -2.72 9.69
N LEU A 114 7.96 -2.16 8.48
CA LEU A 114 8.18 -2.95 7.26
C LEU A 114 9.45 -3.80 7.40
N LYS A 115 10.57 -3.20 7.80
CA LYS A 115 11.84 -3.90 7.99
C LYS A 115 11.77 -5.01 9.04
N SER A 116 10.99 -4.84 10.12
CA SER A 116 10.85 -5.85 11.17
C SER A 116 9.97 -7.03 10.77
N ILE A 117 8.97 -6.82 9.89
CA ILE A 117 8.02 -7.87 9.48
C ILE A 117 8.54 -8.60 8.23
N HIS A 118 9.10 -7.86 7.27
CA HIS A 118 9.38 -8.34 5.92
C HIS A 118 10.88 -8.39 5.61
N THR A 119 11.73 -8.66 6.60
CA THR A 119 13.20 -8.71 6.42
C THR A 119 13.62 -9.68 5.30
N ASN A 120 12.88 -10.76 5.12
CA ASN A 120 13.10 -11.76 4.07
C ASN A 120 12.91 -11.22 2.64
N LEU A 121 12.13 -10.15 2.47
CA LEU A 121 11.86 -9.52 1.17
C LEU A 121 12.86 -8.41 0.82
N LEU A 122 13.72 -7.98 1.76
CA LEU A 122 14.61 -6.82 1.61
C LEU A 122 16.07 -7.19 1.36
N ARG A 123 16.30 -8.31 0.69
CA ARG A 123 17.66 -8.86 0.47
C ARG A 123 18.40 -8.17 -0.66
#